data_AF-A0A527Z6P8-F1
#
_entry.id   AF-A0A527Z6P8-F1
#
_cell.length_a   1.000
_cell.length_b   1.000
_cell.length_c   1.000
_cell.angle_alpha   90.00
_cell.angle_beta   90.00
_cell.angle_gamma   90.00
#
_symmetry.space_group_name_H-M   'P 1'
#
loop_
_entity.id
_entity.type
_entity.pdbx_description
1 polymer ?
#
loop_
_entity_poly.entity_id
_entity_poly.type
_entity_poly.pdbx_seq_one_letter_code
_entity_poly.pdbx_strand_id
1 'polypeptide(L)'
;IDAPQIIARVNADLWPVDGGIRDAAGKVIAPDPATLPPDGLDFHGLWLHPALLFAQTCWGPMELGLSEHVQVVGQPSYDAYEGGQGELYSSAIVMRADGSPSVRAPDDGSPLVPLDLLRNMRFTFNHSDSMSGFVGLTRDLEALGESLNIFSERSESGGHRASIVAIAEGKADVAAIDCQSWALA
;
A
#
# COMPACT_ATOMS: atom_id res chain seq x y z
N ILE A 1 23.10 -0.56 -13.18
CA ILE A 1 23.10 -1.42 -11.97
C ILE A 1 22.35 -2.67 -12.39
N ASP A 2 23.01 -3.83 -12.38
CA ASP A 2 22.34 -5.08 -12.73
C ASP A 2 21.30 -5.45 -11.67
N ALA A 3 20.25 -6.15 -12.05
CA ALA A 3 19.27 -6.66 -11.10
C ALA A 3 19.98 -7.60 -10.08
N PRO A 4 19.52 -7.63 -8.82
CA PRO A 4 20.09 -8.52 -7.81
C PRO A 4 20.01 -9.99 -8.28
N GLN A 5 21.06 -10.77 -8.00
CA GLN A 5 21.13 -12.19 -8.40
C GLN A 5 20.10 -13.07 -7.67
N ILE A 6 19.60 -12.60 -6.53
CA ILE A 6 18.61 -13.29 -5.70
C ILE A 6 17.52 -12.28 -5.37
N ILE A 7 16.26 -12.67 -5.59
CA ILE A 7 15.09 -11.87 -5.25
C ILE A 7 14.19 -12.77 -4.42
N ALA A 8 13.91 -12.37 -3.17
CA ALA A 8 12.86 -12.99 -2.39
C ALA A 8 11.49 -12.53 -2.89
N ARG A 9 10.62 -13.49 -3.19
CA ARG A 9 9.24 -13.27 -3.64
C ARG A 9 8.23 -13.89 -2.70
N VAL A 10 8.66 -14.89 -1.93
CA VAL A 10 7.83 -15.64 -0.99
C VAL A 10 8.60 -15.92 0.29
N ASN A 11 7.90 -16.37 1.34
CA ASN A 11 8.46 -16.69 2.65
C ASN A 11 9.57 -17.74 2.56
N ALA A 12 9.43 -18.71 1.65
CA ALA A 12 10.43 -19.75 1.42
C ALA A 12 11.77 -19.24 0.86
N ASP A 13 11.80 -18.01 0.32
CA ASP A 13 13.04 -17.37 -0.14
C ASP A 13 13.78 -16.65 0.99
N LEU A 14 13.11 -16.42 2.13
CA LEU A 14 13.69 -15.74 3.29
C LEU A 14 14.52 -16.71 4.13
N TRP A 15 15.58 -16.19 4.75
CA TRP A 15 16.37 -17.01 5.67
C TRP A 15 15.57 -17.31 6.94
N PRO A 16 15.67 -18.53 7.48
CA PRO A 16 15.04 -18.86 8.75
C PRO A 16 15.57 -18.00 9.89
N VAL A 17 14.71 -17.70 10.85
CA VAL A 17 15.06 -17.01 12.10
C VAL A 17 14.61 -17.87 13.27
N ASP A 18 15.47 -18.79 13.71
CA ASP A 18 15.17 -19.78 14.75
C ASP A 18 14.51 -19.13 15.99
N GLY A 19 13.29 -19.56 16.29
CA GLY A 19 12.54 -19.06 17.45
C GLY A 19 11.89 -17.69 17.26
N GLY A 20 11.79 -17.21 16.01
CA GLY A 20 11.11 -15.99 15.61
C GLY A 20 11.99 -14.73 15.69
N ILE A 21 11.54 -13.69 14.99
CA ILE A 21 12.17 -12.37 14.99
C ILE A 21 11.86 -11.67 16.31
N ARG A 22 12.88 -11.05 16.91
CA ARG A 22 12.79 -10.43 18.25
C ARG A 22 13.17 -8.96 18.24
N ASP A 23 12.52 -8.19 19.10
CA ASP A 23 12.92 -6.81 19.38
C ASP A 23 14.19 -6.74 20.26
N ALA A 24 14.64 -5.51 20.54
CA ALA A 24 15.79 -5.26 21.40
C ALA A 24 15.62 -5.76 22.85
N ALA A 25 14.38 -5.96 23.32
CA ALA A 25 14.07 -6.53 24.63
C ALA A 25 13.97 -8.07 24.61
N GLY A 26 14.14 -8.70 23.44
CA GLY A 26 14.07 -10.15 23.27
C GLY A 26 12.64 -10.70 23.11
N LYS A 27 11.62 -9.84 23.05
CA LYS A 27 10.22 -10.25 22.80
C LYS A 27 10.07 -10.67 21.34
N VAL A 28 9.39 -11.78 21.08
CA VAL A 28 9.07 -12.20 19.71
C VAL A 28 8.03 -11.25 19.13
N ILE A 29 8.37 -10.61 18.02
CA ILE A 29 7.55 -9.60 17.33
C ILE A 29 7.09 -10.05 15.94
N ALA A 30 7.75 -11.04 15.33
CA ALA A 30 7.29 -11.70 14.11
C ALA A 30 7.72 -13.19 14.12
N PRO A 31 6.96 -14.05 13.42
CA PRO A 31 7.28 -15.48 13.35
C PRO A 31 8.57 -15.72 12.54
N ASP A 32 9.12 -16.92 12.67
CA ASP A 32 10.17 -17.40 11.76
C ASP A 32 9.57 -17.56 10.35
N PRO A 33 10.14 -16.95 9.30
CA PRO A 33 9.66 -17.10 7.93
C PRO A 33 9.50 -18.57 7.50
N ALA A 34 10.35 -19.47 7.99
CA ALA A 34 10.28 -20.90 7.68
C ALA A 34 9.04 -21.62 8.26
N THR A 35 8.32 -20.98 9.18
CA THR A 35 7.09 -21.50 9.79
C THR A 35 5.81 -20.99 9.12
N LEU A 36 5.94 -20.03 8.20
CA LEU A 36 4.83 -19.45 7.45
C LEU A 36 4.49 -20.27 6.20
N PRO A 37 3.30 -20.08 5.61
CA PRO A 37 2.99 -20.66 4.30
C PRO A 37 4.06 -20.29 3.27
N PRO A 38 4.70 -21.28 2.60
CA PRO A 38 5.91 -21.05 1.83
C PRO A 38 5.70 -20.16 0.61
N ASP A 39 4.49 -20.17 0.04
CA ASP A 39 4.13 -19.43 -1.19
C ASP A 39 3.56 -18.02 -0.92
N GLY A 40 3.32 -17.67 0.34
CA GLY A 40 2.94 -16.30 0.73
C GLY A 40 4.16 -15.41 0.92
N LEU A 41 3.96 -14.12 1.16
CA LEU A 41 5.02 -13.22 1.62
C LEU A 41 4.49 -12.37 2.77
N ASP A 42 5.02 -12.60 3.97
CA ASP A 42 4.69 -11.78 5.13
C ASP A 42 5.55 -10.51 5.14
N PHE A 43 4.98 -9.39 4.69
CA PHE A 43 5.69 -8.12 4.63
C PHE A 43 6.17 -7.65 6.01
N HIS A 44 5.41 -7.93 7.07
CA HIS A 44 5.80 -7.57 8.43
C HIS A 44 7.08 -8.29 8.85
N GLY A 45 7.14 -9.61 8.68
CA GLY A 45 8.34 -10.41 8.89
C GLY A 45 9.50 -9.98 7.99
N LEU A 46 9.25 -9.61 6.73
CA LEU A 46 10.28 -9.07 5.83
C LEU A 46 10.89 -7.76 6.37
N TRP A 47 10.06 -6.79 6.79
CA TRP A 47 10.54 -5.51 7.32
C TRP A 47 11.29 -5.64 8.64
N LEU A 48 10.97 -6.65 9.43
CA LEU A 48 11.62 -6.92 10.72
C LEU A 48 12.79 -7.91 10.61
N HIS A 49 13.02 -8.50 9.44
CA HIS A 49 14.00 -9.57 9.27
C HIS A 49 15.41 -9.07 9.68
N PRO A 50 16.16 -9.80 10.53
CA PRO A 50 17.43 -9.31 11.08
C PRO A 50 18.54 -9.16 10.02
N ALA A 51 18.41 -9.82 8.87
CA ALA A 51 19.32 -9.64 7.73
C ALA A 51 18.89 -8.52 6.75
N LEU A 52 17.77 -7.84 7.00
CA LEU A 52 17.33 -6.74 6.16
C LEU A 52 18.25 -5.53 6.33
N LEU A 53 18.80 -5.02 5.23
CA LEU A 53 19.63 -3.82 5.26
C LEU A 53 18.79 -2.55 5.14
N PHE A 54 17.91 -2.51 4.15
CA PHE A 54 16.88 -1.47 4.00
C PHE A 54 15.73 -2.03 3.18
N ALA A 55 14.55 -1.49 3.41
CA ALA A 55 13.36 -1.73 2.61
C ALA A 55 12.59 -0.42 2.46
N GLN A 56 11.63 -0.42 1.54
CA GLN A 56 10.68 0.66 1.39
C GLN A 56 9.30 0.19 1.86
N THR A 57 8.60 1.08 2.53
CA THR A 57 7.20 0.90 2.92
C THR A 57 6.49 2.25 2.80
N CYS A 58 5.16 2.23 2.79
CA CYS A 58 4.38 3.45 2.95
C CYS A 58 4.20 3.77 4.45
N TRP A 59 3.57 4.90 4.76
CA TRP A 59 3.36 5.29 6.16
C TRP A 59 2.34 4.43 6.91
N GLY A 60 1.56 3.59 6.23
CA GLY A 60 0.50 2.80 6.84
C GLY A 60 1.04 1.72 7.78
N PRO A 61 1.96 0.84 7.34
CA PRO A 61 2.62 -0.10 8.25
C PRO A 61 3.39 0.61 9.38
N MET A 62 3.97 1.78 9.10
CA MET A 62 4.68 2.59 10.10
C MET A 62 3.75 3.04 11.24
N GLU A 63 2.56 3.53 10.90
CA GLU A 63 1.52 3.92 11.88
C GLU A 63 0.90 2.72 12.60
N LEU A 64 0.90 1.55 11.97
CA LEU A 64 0.37 0.30 12.52
C LEU A 64 1.42 -0.52 13.31
N GLY A 65 2.43 0.17 13.86
CA GLY A 65 3.38 -0.39 14.83
C GLY A 65 4.77 -0.71 14.30
N LEU A 66 5.00 -0.71 12.98
CA LEU A 66 6.34 -0.98 12.43
C LEU A 66 7.38 0.06 12.91
N SER A 67 6.96 1.30 13.11
CA SER A 67 7.82 2.39 13.59
C SER A 67 8.46 2.16 14.97
N GLU A 68 7.93 1.23 15.78
CA GLU A 68 8.53 0.86 17.07
C GLU A 68 9.80 0.02 16.90
N HIS A 69 10.02 -0.56 15.72
CA HIS A 69 11.04 -1.58 15.49
C HIS A 69 12.03 -1.23 14.38
N VAL A 70 11.76 -0.19 13.59
CA VAL A 70 12.61 0.23 12.47
C VAL A 70 12.97 1.70 12.56
N GLN A 71 14.02 2.10 11.83
CA GLN A 71 14.43 3.48 11.70
C GLN A 71 14.20 3.98 10.27
N VAL A 72 13.56 5.13 10.12
CA VAL A 72 13.47 5.83 8.83
C VAL A 72 14.85 6.38 8.47
N VAL A 73 15.38 5.94 7.33
CA VAL A 73 16.69 6.39 6.81
C VAL A 73 16.55 7.37 5.64
N GLY A 74 15.36 7.48 5.06
CA GLY A 74 15.05 8.41 3.97
C GLY A 74 13.59 8.33 3.53
N GLN A 75 13.10 9.42 2.95
CA GLN A 75 11.77 9.53 2.36
C GLN A 75 11.90 10.22 0.99
N PRO A 76 11.32 9.66 -0.09
CA PRO A 76 11.34 10.31 -1.39
C PRO A 76 10.53 11.61 -1.36
N SER A 77 10.92 12.57 -2.20
CA SER A 77 10.04 13.68 -2.57
C SER A 77 9.07 13.22 -3.65
N TYR A 78 7.82 13.64 -3.52
CA TYR A 78 6.73 13.44 -4.47
C TYR A 78 6.50 14.67 -5.37
N ASP A 79 7.33 15.72 -5.29
CA ASP A 79 7.16 16.98 -6.06
C ASP A 79 7.07 16.78 -7.58
N ALA A 80 7.59 15.66 -8.09
CA ALA A 80 7.57 15.32 -9.50
C ALA A 80 6.21 14.78 -10.00
N TYR A 81 5.26 14.51 -9.10
CA TYR A 81 4.00 13.83 -9.41
C TYR A 81 2.80 14.70 -9.03
N GLU A 82 1.72 14.59 -9.81
CA GLU A 82 0.47 15.25 -9.48
C GLU A 82 -0.07 14.75 -8.14
N GLY A 83 -0.47 15.69 -7.27
CA GLY A 83 -0.88 15.38 -5.90
C GLY A 83 0.29 15.17 -4.93
N GLY A 84 1.55 15.34 -5.36
CA GLY A 84 2.71 15.36 -4.49
C GLY A 84 3.08 16.77 -4.00
N GLN A 85 3.54 16.87 -2.75
CA GLN A 85 4.06 18.09 -2.15
C GLN A 85 5.15 17.76 -1.13
N GLY A 86 6.42 17.97 -1.50
CA GLY A 86 7.57 17.56 -0.70
C GLY A 86 7.50 16.07 -0.40
N GLU A 87 7.51 15.72 0.87
CA GLU A 87 7.42 14.35 1.37
C GLU A 87 5.98 13.78 1.43
N LEU A 88 4.97 14.62 1.21
CA LEU A 88 3.55 14.28 1.27
C LEU A 88 3.00 13.97 -0.12
N TYR A 89 1.93 13.17 -0.17
CA TYR A 89 1.21 12.87 -1.40
C TYR A 89 -0.28 12.60 -1.16
N SER A 90 -1.08 12.79 -2.20
CA SER A 90 -2.46 12.32 -2.31
C SER A 90 -2.53 11.10 -3.21
N SER A 91 -3.44 10.17 -2.88
CA SER A 91 -3.73 9.03 -3.75
C SER A 91 -4.63 9.45 -4.92
N ALA A 92 -4.35 8.91 -6.11
CA ALA A 92 -5.27 8.95 -7.23
C ALA A 92 -6.37 7.89 -7.03
N ILE A 93 -7.63 8.31 -7.14
CA ILE A 93 -8.78 7.39 -7.22
C ILE A 93 -8.96 7.02 -8.69
N VAL A 94 -8.66 5.77 -9.03
CA VAL A 94 -8.60 5.28 -10.41
C VAL A 94 -9.82 4.40 -10.69
N MET A 95 -10.46 4.63 -11.83
CA MET A 95 -11.58 3.84 -12.36
C MET A 95 -11.34 3.56 -13.85
N ARG A 96 -12.11 2.64 -14.44
CA ARG A 96 -12.08 2.45 -15.89
C ARG A 96 -12.57 3.72 -16.60
N ALA A 97 -11.84 4.15 -17.63
CA ALA A 97 -12.25 5.29 -18.45
C ALA A 97 -13.64 5.07 -19.09
N ASP A 98 -14.51 6.05 -18.93
CA ASP A 98 -15.89 6.08 -19.46
C ASP A 98 -16.07 7.18 -20.53
N GLY A 99 -14.99 7.89 -20.88
CA GLY A 99 -14.99 9.04 -21.79
C GLY A 99 -15.09 10.40 -21.08
N SER A 100 -15.31 10.41 -19.76
CA SER A 100 -15.21 11.62 -18.94
C SER A 100 -13.75 12.04 -18.78
N PRO A 101 -13.46 13.36 -18.70
CA PRO A 101 -12.10 13.83 -18.46
C PRO A 101 -11.64 13.45 -17.04
N SER A 102 -10.34 13.17 -16.89
CA SER A 102 -9.73 13.03 -15.57
C SER A 102 -9.81 14.33 -14.79
N VAL A 103 -9.98 14.21 -13.47
CA VAL A 103 -10.00 15.36 -12.55
C VAL A 103 -8.63 15.50 -11.92
N ARG A 104 -8.09 16.72 -11.90
CA ARG A 104 -6.78 17.02 -11.31
C ARG A 104 -6.86 17.02 -9.78
N ALA A 105 -5.79 16.61 -9.10
CA ALA A 105 -5.64 16.78 -7.66
C ALA A 105 -5.77 18.28 -7.26
N PRO A 106 -6.48 18.60 -6.15
CA PRO A 106 -6.55 19.95 -5.60
C PRO A 106 -5.18 20.51 -5.18
N ASP A 107 -4.93 21.80 -5.41
CA ASP A 107 -3.66 22.46 -5.04
C ASP A 107 -3.46 22.63 -3.54
N ASP A 108 -4.54 22.62 -2.77
CA ASP A 108 -4.53 22.81 -1.32
C ASP A 108 -4.39 21.48 -0.55
N GLY A 109 -4.25 20.36 -1.27
CA GLY A 109 -4.14 19.02 -0.68
C GLY A 109 -5.44 18.50 -0.06
N SER A 110 -6.57 19.18 -0.25
CA SER A 110 -7.86 18.70 0.23
C SER A 110 -8.30 17.43 -0.52
N PRO A 111 -8.96 16.47 0.17
CA PRO A 111 -9.44 15.27 -0.49
C PRO A 111 -10.64 15.60 -1.39
N LEU A 112 -10.58 15.11 -2.64
CA LEU A 112 -11.69 15.18 -3.59
C LEU A 112 -12.21 13.77 -3.87
N VAL A 113 -13.17 13.31 -3.06
CA VAL A 113 -13.75 11.96 -3.15
C VAL A 113 -15.12 12.02 -3.84
N PRO A 114 -15.29 11.45 -5.05
CA PRO A 114 -16.55 11.52 -5.79
C PRO A 114 -17.56 10.47 -5.28
N LEU A 115 -18.15 10.69 -4.09
CA LEU A 115 -19.01 9.73 -3.39
C LEU A 115 -20.10 9.10 -4.28
N ASP A 116 -20.76 9.90 -5.12
CA ASP A 116 -21.82 9.43 -6.01
C ASP A 116 -21.31 8.43 -7.07
N LEU A 117 -20.06 8.58 -7.53
CA LEU A 117 -19.43 7.64 -8.46
C LEU A 117 -18.92 6.38 -7.77
N LEU A 118 -18.56 6.48 -6.49
CA LEU A 118 -17.98 5.38 -5.72
C LEU A 118 -19.03 4.43 -5.13
N ARG A 119 -20.26 4.91 -4.92
CA ARG A 119 -21.33 4.09 -4.32
C ARG A 119 -21.58 2.81 -5.13
N ASN A 120 -21.65 1.71 -4.40
CA ASN A 120 -21.87 0.34 -4.89
C ASN A 120 -20.81 -0.19 -5.86
N MET A 121 -19.66 0.48 -6.02
CA MET A 121 -18.54 -0.04 -6.80
C MET A 121 -17.80 -1.16 -6.08
N ARG A 122 -17.13 -2.04 -6.83
CA ARG A 122 -16.19 -3.03 -6.30
C ARG A 122 -14.82 -2.38 -6.12
N PHE A 123 -14.44 -2.12 -4.88
CA PHE A 123 -13.19 -1.49 -4.52
C PHE A 123 -12.07 -2.53 -4.39
N THR A 124 -10.91 -2.25 -4.98
CA THR A 124 -9.70 -3.07 -4.81
C THR A 124 -8.53 -2.24 -4.31
N PHE A 125 -7.72 -2.83 -3.44
CA PHE A 125 -6.60 -2.15 -2.78
C PHE A 125 -5.41 -3.10 -2.64
N ASN A 126 -4.20 -2.57 -2.50
CA ASN A 126 -3.00 -3.41 -2.47
C ASN A 126 -2.91 -4.25 -1.19
N HIS A 127 -3.04 -3.63 -0.03
CA HIS A 127 -3.09 -4.31 1.26
C HIS A 127 -3.83 -3.46 2.30
N SER A 128 -4.41 -4.07 3.32
CA SER A 128 -5.25 -3.33 4.31
C SER A 128 -4.48 -2.34 5.18
N ASP A 129 -3.16 -2.50 5.32
CA ASP A 129 -2.26 -1.56 6.00
C ASP A 129 -1.70 -0.50 5.05
N SER A 130 -2.13 -0.45 3.79
CA SER A 130 -1.63 0.51 2.80
C SER A 130 -2.12 1.92 3.07
N MET A 131 -1.19 2.88 3.25
CA MET A 131 -1.53 4.29 3.39
C MET A 131 -2.27 4.81 2.15
N SER A 132 -1.67 4.63 0.98
CA SER A 132 -2.22 5.11 -0.29
C SER A 132 -3.46 4.34 -0.72
N GLY A 133 -3.44 3.02 -0.56
CA GLY A 133 -4.44 2.13 -1.16
C GLY A 133 -5.66 1.86 -0.30
N PHE A 134 -5.60 2.08 1.01
CA PHE A 134 -6.69 1.70 1.91
C PHE A 134 -6.93 2.73 3.04
N VAL A 135 -5.91 3.02 3.85
CA VAL A 135 -6.04 3.84 5.06
C VAL A 135 -6.41 5.29 4.72
N GLY A 136 -5.76 5.90 3.72
CA GLY A 136 -6.04 7.28 3.31
C GLY A 136 -7.49 7.47 2.85
N LEU A 137 -7.95 6.63 1.91
CA LEU A 137 -9.34 6.69 1.44
C LEU A 137 -10.34 6.39 2.57
N THR A 138 -10.01 5.49 3.50
CA THR A 138 -10.87 5.23 4.67
C THR A 138 -11.04 6.49 5.52
N ARG A 139 -9.95 7.19 5.82
CA ARG A 139 -9.97 8.45 6.60
C ARG A 139 -10.74 9.55 5.88
N ASP A 140 -10.55 9.68 4.56
CA ASP A 140 -11.27 10.68 3.77
C ASP A 140 -12.79 10.41 3.75
N LEU A 141 -13.19 9.14 3.64
CA LEU A 141 -14.60 8.75 3.73
C LEU A 141 -15.18 9.03 5.13
N GLU A 142 -14.45 8.69 6.19
CA GLU A 142 -14.87 8.97 7.57
C GLU A 142 -15.05 10.48 7.82
N ALA A 143 -14.14 11.31 7.30
CA ALA A 143 -14.24 12.76 7.38
C ALA A 143 -15.48 13.33 6.67
N LEU A 144 -15.98 12.61 5.65
CA LEU A 144 -17.22 12.93 4.94
C LEU A 144 -18.48 12.33 5.60
N GLY A 145 -18.35 11.65 6.74
CA GLY A 145 -19.45 10.98 7.42
C GLY A 145 -19.86 9.65 6.78
N GLU A 146 -19.03 9.10 5.91
CA GLU A 146 -19.22 7.82 5.23
C GLU A 146 -18.27 6.76 5.81
N SER A 147 -18.30 5.56 5.23
CA SER A 147 -17.35 4.50 5.53
C SER A 147 -17.09 3.68 4.28
N LEU A 148 -16.16 2.73 4.36
CA LEU A 148 -15.94 1.74 3.29
C LEU A 148 -17.18 0.91 2.92
N ASN A 149 -18.30 1.04 3.64
CA ASN A 149 -19.57 0.39 3.31
C ASN A 149 -20.30 1.06 2.14
N ILE A 150 -19.80 2.17 1.60
CA ILE A 150 -20.28 2.70 0.32
C ILE A 150 -19.99 1.74 -0.84
N PHE A 151 -18.99 0.87 -0.71
CA PHE A 151 -18.61 -0.11 -1.74
C PHE A 151 -19.43 -1.40 -1.59
N SER A 152 -19.77 -2.04 -2.72
CA SER A 152 -20.50 -3.31 -2.73
C SER A 152 -19.62 -4.51 -2.41
N GLU A 153 -18.33 -4.41 -2.77
CA GLU A 153 -17.31 -5.42 -2.55
C GLU A 153 -15.97 -4.75 -2.29
N ARG A 154 -15.11 -5.42 -1.51
CA ARG A 154 -13.73 -5.02 -1.24
C ARG A 154 -12.81 -6.21 -1.47
N SER A 155 -11.74 -6.02 -2.24
CA SER A 155 -10.78 -7.09 -2.56
C SER A 155 -9.34 -6.63 -2.46
N GLU A 156 -8.46 -7.51 -1.98
CA GLU A 156 -7.03 -7.26 -1.88
C GLU A 156 -6.32 -7.74 -3.15
N SER A 157 -5.51 -6.88 -3.76
CA SER A 157 -4.81 -7.13 -5.02
C SER A 157 -3.34 -7.49 -4.85
N GLY A 158 -2.75 -7.21 -3.68
CA GLY A 158 -1.33 -7.40 -3.38
C GLY A 158 -0.40 -6.29 -3.92
N GLY A 159 -0.89 -5.30 -4.66
CA GLY A 159 -0.05 -4.21 -5.17
C GLY A 159 -0.78 -3.18 -6.04
N HIS A 160 -0.27 -1.95 -6.10
CA HIS A 160 -0.87 -0.89 -6.91
C HIS A 160 -1.05 -1.28 -8.39
N ARG A 161 -0.01 -1.85 -9.00
CA ARG A 161 -0.10 -2.37 -10.37
C ARG A 161 -1.16 -3.46 -10.52
N ALA A 162 -1.30 -4.34 -9.53
CA ALA A 162 -2.30 -5.41 -9.55
C ALA A 162 -3.73 -4.85 -9.43
N SER A 163 -3.93 -3.82 -8.60
CA SER A 163 -5.21 -3.08 -8.53
C SER A 163 -5.58 -2.45 -9.88
N ILE A 164 -4.63 -1.80 -10.55
CA ILE A 164 -4.85 -1.20 -11.89
C ILE A 164 -5.21 -2.29 -12.91
N VAL A 165 -4.49 -3.41 -12.91
CA VAL A 165 -4.79 -4.56 -13.78
C VAL A 165 -6.19 -5.12 -13.49
N ALA A 166 -6.57 -5.27 -12.21
CA ALA A 166 -7.90 -5.76 -11.83
C ALA A 166 -9.01 -4.85 -12.36
N ILE A 167 -8.83 -3.53 -12.33
CA ILE A 167 -9.75 -2.57 -12.95
C ILE A 167 -9.80 -2.77 -14.47
N ALA A 168 -8.63 -2.83 -15.13
CA ALA A 168 -8.54 -2.98 -16.58
C ALA A 168 -9.18 -4.29 -17.08
N GLU A 169 -9.06 -5.37 -16.32
CA GLU A 169 -9.65 -6.68 -16.60
C GLU A 169 -11.13 -6.80 -16.18
N GLY A 170 -11.68 -5.80 -15.49
CA GLY A 170 -13.09 -5.77 -15.07
C GLY A 170 -13.38 -6.62 -13.84
N LYS A 171 -12.34 -7.00 -13.10
CA LYS A 171 -12.44 -7.71 -11.81
C LYS A 171 -12.76 -6.77 -10.65
N ALA A 172 -12.40 -5.49 -10.78
CA ALA A 172 -12.75 -4.42 -9.87
C ALA A 172 -13.19 -3.18 -10.64
N ASP A 173 -13.77 -2.20 -9.95
CA ASP A 173 -14.28 -0.97 -10.57
C ASP A 173 -13.45 0.25 -10.17
N VAL A 174 -12.89 0.25 -8.95
CA VAL A 174 -12.14 1.38 -8.39
C VAL A 174 -10.98 0.95 -7.49
N ALA A 175 -9.91 1.74 -7.47
CA ALA A 175 -8.78 1.60 -6.57
C ALA A 175 -8.19 2.97 -6.18
N ALA A 176 -7.56 3.04 -5.01
CA ALA A 176 -6.70 4.17 -4.64
C ALA A 176 -5.23 3.79 -4.87
N ILE A 177 -4.48 4.65 -5.56
CA ILE A 177 -3.10 4.41 -6.00
C ILE A 177 -2.24 5.60 -5.58
N ASP A 178 -1.03 5.37 -5.05
CA ASP A 178 -0.12 6.48 -4.77
C ASP A 178 0.26 7.23 -6.06
N CYS A 179 0.55 8.53 -5.95
CA CYS A 179 0.77 9.37 -7.12
C CYS A 179 1.97 8.95 -7.97
N GLN A 180 3.01 8.38 -7.36
CA GLN A 180 4.20 7.91 -8.08
C GLN A 180 3.88 6.65 -8.88
N SER A 181 3.27 5.63 -8.26
CA SER A 181 2.84 4.42 -8.97
C SER A 181 1.85 4.75 -10.09
N TRP A 182 0.97 5.73 -9.88
CA TRP A 182 0.04 6.19 -10.90
C TRP A 182 0.76 6.84 -12.10
N ALA A 183 1.77 7.68 -11.84
CA ALA A 183 2.54 8.32 -12.91
C ALA A 183 3.36 7.32 -13.77
N LEU A 184 3.59 6.10 -13.27
CA LEU A 184 4.30 5.03 -13.97
C LEU A 184 3.39 4.03 -14.70
N ALA A 185 2.06 4.16 -14.55
CA ALA A 185 1.07 3.18 -15.00
C ALA A 185 0.83 3.17 -16.52
#